data_AF-A0A6H0XRQ3-F1
#
_entry.id   AF-A0A6H0XRQ3-F1
#
_cell.length_a   1.000
_cell.length_b   1.000
_cell.length_c   1.000
_cell.angle_alpha   90.00
_cell.angle_beta   90.00
_cell.angle_gamma   90.00
#
_symmetry.space_group_name_H-M   'P 1'
#
loop_
_entity.id
_entity.type
_entity.pdbx_description
1 polymer ?
#
loop_
_entity_poly.entity_id
_entity_poly.type
_entity_poly.pdbx_seq_one_letter_code
_entity_poly.pdbx_strand_id
1 'polypeptide(L)'
;MSFLGIEGLHAFVTGGVGGIGSAIAQELLAAGCRVTAHDLRPPTTQSSDKLFYVQGDISDEQSIAASIRAAQDKFGPINILCANAGITNEQSHPNIWELPLETWENVYRVNIRGTFLTIKHFLLAAKATQEQAGRELENLAIVVTGSECGKFGQAGHAEYASGKAALQYGLVPTVKNEIVRLNALARINAVAPGWVNTDLIGDRLDDPKELYYESQGTVPLRKIARPQDVAKCVAFLTSHSASGHMSGQCLSVDGGMEGRIMWRPEEVLEDKRYAGVKTQEVAITIPQQISKTAPKRTIKIAWSVDFDAVSGWLGTGKHPDNNTNDISAGYMSAITGVPRLLRLFKKLGLSDKVTWCLPGHSMETFPDQTKAIVASGCEIALHGYAHESASQLTDKQERDVLQKCIKLVEDLTGKRPRGYRAPLYQLKERTIALLQENDFLWDSSLSHHETTPYFLPANLPTVPAIDFDPSARATDWMKPAPNFESLSKSSLVEIPANWYMEDATPLQFYPHTVNSQGYVDARLMERMWKDRFEWMRSELADGSPEEFIFSMILHPETSGMAHIIGMIERFLRYLQSFGDEVEFLTYTKIAEDFKRKQNTS
;
A
#
# COMPACT_ATOMS: atom_id res chain seq x y z
N MET A 1 -27.27 30.81 1.78
CA MET A 1 -27.23 29.38 1.42
C MET A 1 -26.37 28.67 2.43
N SER A 2 -26.81 27.53 2.96
CA SER A 2 -25.97 26.67 3.81
C SER A 2 -24.76 26.15 3.04
N PHE A 3 -23.78 25.63 3.76
CA PHE A 3 -22.63 24.92 3.18
C PHE A 3 -23.06 23.81 2.20
N LEU A 4 -24.13 23.08 2.53
CA LEU A 4 -24.62 21.97 1.71
C LEU A 4 -25.44 22.44 0.50
N GLY A 5 -26.15 23.56 0.59
CA GLY A 5 -26.92 24.09 -0.55
C GLY A 5 -28.00 23.13 -1.08
N ILE A 6 -28.58 22.31 -0.19
CA ILE A 6 -29.61 21.31 -0.52
C ILE A 6 -31.00 21.68 0.04
N GLU A 7 -31.17 22.88 0.59
CA GLU A 7 -32.42 23.35 1.17
C GLU A 7 -33.57 23.30 0.14
N GLY A 8 -34.73 22.78 0.55
CA GLY A 8 -35.92 22.69 -0.29
C GLY A 8 -35.90 21.59 -1.35
N LEU A 9 -34.74 20.95 -1.59
CA LEU A 9 -34.63 19.81 -2.49
C LEU A 9 -35.36 18.59 -1.94
N HIS A 10 -35.76 17.70 -2.84
CA HIS A 10 -36.47 16.47 -2.48
C HIS A 10 -35.50 15.29 -2.47
N ALA A 11 -35.42 14.61 -1.33
CA ALA A 11 -34.64 13.39 -1.14
C ALA A 11 -35.52 12.16 -0.97
N PHE A 12 -35.17 11.06 -1.62
CA PHE A 12 -35.79 9.75 -1.45
C PHE A 12 -34.81 8.82 -0.74
N VAL A 13 -35.19 8.28 0.41
CA VAL A 13 -34.33 7.46 1.28
C VAL A 13 -34.95 6.07 1.43
N THR A 14 -34.27 5.03 0.96
CA THR A 14 -34.73 3.64 1.19
C THR A 14 -34.23 3.09 2.52
N GLY A 15 -35.03 2.26 3.17
CA GLY A 15 -34.77 1.79 4.54
C GLY A 15 -34.99 2.91 5.56
N GLY A 16 -35.87 3.87 5.27
CA GLY A 16 -36.06 5.10 6.04
C GLY A 16 -36.60 4.92 7.46
N VAL A 17 -37.04 3.70 7.82
CA VAL A 17 -37.44 3.32 9.18
C VAL A 17 -36.31 2.56 9.90
N GLY A 18 -35.20 2.24 9.21
CA GLY A 18 -34.04 1.55 9.77
C GLY A 18 -33.10 2.49 10.53
N GLY A 19 -32.12 1.92 11.24
CA GLY A 19 -31.17 2.70 12.05
C GLY A 19 -30.41 3.77 11.24
N ILE A 20 -29.74 3.37 10.17
CA ILE A 20 -29.00 4.31 9.30
C ILE A 20 -29.96 5.18 8.47
N GLY A 21 -30.99 4.59 7.88
CA GLY A 21 -31.90 5.30 6.98
C GLY A 21 -32.73 6.39 7.66
N SER A 22 -33.16 6.16 8.90
CA SER A 22 -33.85 7.19 9.70
C SER A 22 -32.91 8.34 10.07
N ALA A 23 -31.64 8.06 10.39
CA ALA A 23 -30.63 9.09 10.63
C ALA A 23 -30.33 9.91 9.37
N ILE A 24 -30.24 9.27 8.19
CA ILE A 24 -30.12 9.97 6.90
C ILE A 24 -31.33 10.88 6.67
N ALA A 25 -32.55 10.38 6.88
CA ALA A 25 -33.76 11.16 6.72
C ALA A 25 -33.78 12.38 7.65
N GLN A 26 -33.39 12.21 8.92
CA GLN A 26 -33.31 13.29 9.90
C GLN A 26 -32.24 14.34 9.54
N GLU A 27 -31.05 13.91 9.12
CA GLU A 27 -29.97 14.83 8.71
C GLU A 27 -30.39 15.67 7.49
N LEU A 28 -31.05 15.07 6.49
CA LEU A 28 -31.54 15.78 5.31
C LEU A 28 -32.71 16.72 5.65
N LEU A 29 -33.62 16.33 6.56
CA LEU A 29 -34.66 17.23 7.07
C LEU A 29 -34.06 18.42 7.81
N ALA A 30 -33.03 18.19 8.64
CA ALA A 30 -32.30 19.24 9.36
C ALA A 30 -31.56 20.19 8.41
N ALA A 31 -31.05 19.66 7.29
CA ALA A 31 -30.50 20.44 6.18
C ALA A 31 -31.56 21.18 5.33
N GLY A 32 -32.85 21.04 5.66
CA GLY A 32 -33.94 21.77 5.04
C GLY A 32 -34.56 21.09 3.82
N CYS A 33 -34.21 19.84 3.51
CA CYS A 33 -34.83 19.06 2.44
C CYS A 33 -36.29 18.71 2.75
N ARG A 34 -37.02 18.31 1.71
CA ARG A 34 -38.23 17.48 1.80
C ARG A 34 -37.79 16.03 1.62
N VAL A 35 -38.25 15.12 2.46
CA VAL A 35 -37.77 13.73 2.49
C VAL A 35 -38.94 12.78 2.31
N THR A 36 -38.83 11.90 1.31
CA THR A 36 -39.62 10.68 1.23
C THR A 36 -38.83 9.53 1.84
N ALA A 37 -39.32 8.99 2.95
CA ALA A 37 -38.76 7.81 3.62
C ALA A 37 -39.51 6.56 3.16
N HIS A 38 -38.80 5.71 2.41
CA HIS A 38 -39.30 4.46 1.88
C HIS A 38 -38.81 3.26 2.70
N ASP A 39 -39.70 2.36 3.10
CA ASP A 39 -39.32 1.13 3.82
C ASP A 39 -40.35 0.01 3.56
N LEU A 40 -39.95 -1.24 3.74
CA LEU A 40 -40.87 -2.38 3.70
C LEU A 40 -41.79 -2.36 4.93
N ARG A 41 -41.26 -1.87 6.06
CA ARG A 41 -41.95 -1.78 7.33
C ARG A 41 -42.82 -0.52 7.39
N PRO A 42 -43.95 -0.55 8.12
CA PRO A 42 -44.73 0.64 8.38
C PRO A 42 -43.92 1.65 9.22
N PRO A 43 -44.15 2.96 9.06
CA PRO A 43 -43.46 3.97 9.83
C PRO A 43 -43.90 3.98 11.30
N THR A 44 -42.96 4.29 12.19
CA THR A 44 -43.23 4.47 13.62
C THR A 44 -43.61 5.91 14.00
N THR A 45 -43.39 6.86 13.09
CA THR A 45 -43.76 8.27 13.26
C THR A 45 -44.68 8.74 12.14
N GLN A 46 -45.48 9.77 12.40
CA GLN A 46 -46.40 10.31 11.40
C GLN A 46 -45.66 11.16 10.37
N SER A 47 -46.23 11.21 9.16
CA SER A 47 -45.77 12.15 8.12
C SER A 47 -45.93 13.60 8.58
N SER A 48 -45.14 14.49 8.01
CA SER A 48 -45.22 15.94 8.22
C SER A 48 -45.18 16.69 6.88
N ASP A 49 -45.23 18.01 6.90
CA ASP A 49 -45.16 18.83 5.68
C ASP A 49 -43.85 18.64 4.89
N LYS A 50 -42.78 18.15 5.55
CA LYS A 50 -41.48 17.89 4.93
C LYS A 50 -41.09 16.42 4.92
N LEU A 51 -41.83 15.54 5.59
CA LEU A 51 -41.55 14.11 5.67
C LEU A 51 -42.74 13.30 5.18
N PHE A 52 -42.53 12.49 4.16
CA PHE A 52 -43.55 11.59 3.61
C PHE A 52 -43.08 10.15 3.70
N TYR A 53 -43.93 9.28 4.23
CA TYR A 53 -43.65 7.85 4.31
C TYR A 53 -44.31 7.09 3.16
N VAL A 54 -43.53 6.22 2.52
CA VAL A 54 -44.02 5.32 1.48
C VAL A 54 -43.62 3.89 1.84
N GLN A 55 -44.60 3.02 1.99
CA GLN A 55 -44.34 1.61 2.22
C GLN A 55 -44.19 0.88 0.89
N GLY A 56 -43.14 0.08 0.75
CA GLY A 56 -42.90 -0.72 -0.46
C GLY A 56 -41.70 -1.64 -0.36
N ASP A 57 -41.67 -2.65 -1.23
CA ASP A 57 -40.52 -3.51 -1.41
C ASP A 57 -39.62 -2.98 -2.54
N ILE A 58 -38.34 -2.77 -2.26
CA ILE A 58 -37.35 -2.37 -3.27
C ILE A 58 -37.02 -3.50 -4.23
N SER A 59 -37.21 -4.75 -3.81
CA SER A 59 -36.94 -5.93 -4.60
C SER A 59 -38.03 -6.16 -5.65
N ASP A 60 -39.22 -5.59 -5.50
CA ASP A 60 -40.28 -5.65 -6.51
C ASP A 60 -40.27 -4.40 -7.40
N GLU A 61 -40.21 -4.61 -8.72
CA GLU A 61 -40.04 -3.52 -9.68
C GLU A 61 -41.30 -2.63 -9.78
N GLN A 62 -42.49 -3.21 -9.68
CA GLN A 62 -43.74 -2.45 -9.75
C GLN A 62 -43.94 -1.60 -8.49
N SER A 63 -43.63 -2.19 -7.33
CA SER A 63 -43.60 -1.56 -6.02
C SER A 63 -42.69 -0.33 -6.03
N ILE A 64 -41.41 -0.46 -6.39
CA ILE A 64 -40.49 0.70 -6.35
C ILE A 64 -40.86 1.77 -7.38
N ALA A 65 -41.38 1.38 -8.56
CA ALA A 65 -41.88 2.33 -9.55
C ALA A 65 -43.09 3.13 -9.02
N ALA A 66 -44.02 2.46 -8.34
CA ALA A 66 -45.17 3.11 -7.70
C ALA A 66 -44.72 4.02 -6.54
N SER A 67 -43.75 3.60 -5.74
CA SER A 67 -43.19 4.38 -4.64
C SER A 67 -42.52 5.67 -5.11
N ILE A 68 -41.73 5.61 -6.18
CA ILE A 68 -41.10 6.80 -6.80
C ILE A 68 -42.17 7.77 -7.33
N ARG A 69 -43.23 7.25 -7.97
CA ARG A 69 -44.35 8.08 -8.45
C ARG A 69 -45.06 8.78 -7.29
N ALA A 70 -45.41 8.06 -6.23
CA ALA A 70 -46.05 8.63 -5.05
C ALA A 70 -45.19 9.74 -4.40
N ALA A 71 -43.87 9.55 -4.37
CA ALA A 71 -42.94 10.56 -3.90
C ALA A 71 -42.98 11.83 -4.77
N GLN A 72 -42.98 11.67 -6.10
CA GLN A 72 -43.08 12.79 -7.04
C GLN A 72 -44.41 13.52 -6.92
N ASP A 73 -45.52 12.80 -6.76
CA ASP A 73 -46.84 13.41 -6.58
C ASP A 73 -46.91 14.25 -5.29
N LYS A 74 -46.18 13.84 -4.24
CA LYS A 74 -46.18 14.53 -2.95
C LYS A 74 -45.30 15.78 -2.92
N PHE A 75 -44.05 15.69 -3.36
CA PHE A 75 -43.05 16.77 -3.21
C PHE A 75 -42.48 17.29 -4.53
N GLY A 76 -42.86 16.70 -5.66
CA GLY A 76 -42.32 17.03 -6.97
C GLY A 76 -41.02 16.28 -7.27
N PRO A 77 -40.22 16.78 -8.24
CA PRO A 77 -39.01 16.11 -8.71
C PRO A 77 -38.09 15.66 -7.58
N ILE A 78 -37.58 14.43 -7.66
CA ILE A 78 -36.59 13.91 -6.69
C ILE A 78 -35.21 14.33 -7.17
N ASN A 79 -34.46 15.05 -6.34
CA ASN A 79 -33.10 15.49 -6.63
C ASN A 79 -32.07 14.50 -6.06
N ILE A 80 -32.34 13.97 -4.87
CA ILE A 80 -31.40 13.18 -4.09
C ILE A 80 -31.94 11.77 -3.90
N LEU A 81 -31.14 10.75 -4.21
CA LEU A 81 -31.42 9.35 -3.88
C LEU A 81 -30.40 8.86 -2.84
N CYS A 82 -30.90 8.39 -1.70
CA CYS A 82 -30.12 7.62 -0.73
C CYS A 82 -30.58 6.16 -0.79
N ALA A 83 -29.90 5.36 -1.62
CA ALA A 83 -30.15 3.93 -1.77
C ALA A 83 -29.48 3.16 -0.62
N ASN A 84 -30.17 3.11 0.52
CA ASN A 84 -29.64 2.63 1.79
C ASN A 84 -30.18 1.27 2.24
N ALA A 85 -31.39 0.89 1.80
CA ALA A 85 -32.01 -0.38 2.19
C ALA A 85 -31.12 -1.59 1.84
N GLY A 86 -31.05 -2.52 2.79
CA GLY A 86 -30.40 -3.80 2.61
C GLY A 86 -30.65 -4.70 3.82
N ILE A 87 -30.40 -6.00 3.64
CA ILE A 87 -30.55 -7.03 4.65
C ILE A 87 -29.27 -7.86 4.76
N THR A 88 -29.07 -8.45 5.92
CA THR A 88 -28.14 -9.54 6.19
C THR A 88 -28.69 -10.30 7.40
N ASN A 89 -28.26 -11.54 7.60
CA ASN A 89 -28.62 -12.30 8.79
C ASN A 89 -27.50 -12.21 9.82
N GLU A 90 -27.64 -11.32 10.80
CA GLU A 90 -26.62 -11.14 11.85
C GLU A 90 -26.68 -12.20 12.96
N GLN A 91 -27.65 -13.12 12.93
CA GLN A 91 -27.81 -14.19 13.93
C GLN A 91 -27.22 -15.52 13.47
N SER A 92 -26.75 -15.62 12.23
CA SER A 92 -26.23 -16.85 11.64
C SER A 92 -24.98 -16.56 10.81
N HIS A 93 -23.90 -17.30 11.08
CA HIS A 93 -22.58 -17.11 10.46
C HIS A 93 -22.10 -18.41 9.79
N PRO A 94 -22.87 -19.00 8.87
CA PRO A 94 -22.47 -20.25 8.24
C PRO A 94 -21.20 -20.03 7.44
N ASN A 95 -20.28 -20.99 7.49
CA ASN A 95 -19.20 -20.99 6.52
C ASN A 95 -19.79 -21.10 5.11
N ILE A 96 -19.03 -20.70 4.09
CA ILE A 96 -19.56 -20.67 2.72
C ILE A 96 -20.08 -22.03 2.23
N TRP A 97 -19.54 -23.15 2.73
CA TRP A 97 -20.00 -24.51 2.40
C TRP A 97 -21.28 -24.94 3.16
N GLU A 98 -21.70 -24.17 4.16
CA GLU A 98 -22.94 -24.36 4.96
C GLU A 98 -24.02 -23.34 4.62
N LEU A 99 -23.69 -22.30 3.84
CA LEU A 99 -24.59 -21.20 3.52
C LEU A 99 -25.76 -21.70 2.65
N PRO A 100 -27.03 -21.60 3.13
CA PRO A 100 -28.17 -22.02 2.35
C PRO A 100 -28.33 -21.15 1.09
N LEU A 101 -28.61 -21.79 -0.05
CA LEU A 101 -28.83 -21.10 -1.32
C LEU A 101 -29.95 -20.06 -1.22
N GLU A 102 -31.04 -20.37 -0.50
CA GLU A 102 -32.15 -19.45 -0.29
C GLU A 102 -31.72 -18.15 0.42
N THR A 103 -30.82 -18.24 1.40
CA THR A 103 -30.25 -17.08 2.10
C THR A 103 -29.47 -16.21 1.12
N TRP A 104 -28.59 -16.83 0.32
CA TRP A 104 -27.81 -16.15 -0.71
C TRP A 104 -28.73 -15.41 -1.71
N GLU A 105 -29.72 -16.12 -2.25
CA GLU A 105 -30.66 -15.57 -3.23
C GLU A 105 -31.50 -14.44 -2.65
N ASN A 106 -31.96 -14.56 -1.39
CA ASN A 106 -32.72 -13.53 -0.73
C ASN A 106 -31.89 -12.25 -0.52
N VAL A 107 -30.66 -12.36 -0.01
CA VAL A 107 -29.76 -11.22 0.20
C VAL A 107 -29.44 -10.54 -1.13
N TYR A 108 -29.15 -11.29 -2.20
CA TYR A 108 -28.90 -10.73 -3.53
C TYR A 108 -30.15 -10.07 -4.13
N ARG A 109 -31.32 -10.70 -3.97
CA ARG A 109 -32.61 -10.18 -4.46
C ARG A 109 -32.92 -8.81 -3.86
N VAL A 110 -32.67 -8.62 -2.56
CA VAL A 110 -32.92 -7.34 -1.89
C VAL A 110 -31.78 -6.36 -2.13
N ASN A 111 -30.55 -6.72 -1.78
CA ASN A 111 -29.43 -5.78 -1.74
C ASN A 111 -28.98 -5.35 -3.14
N ILE A 112 -28.92 -6.29 -4.09
CA ILE A 112 -28.37 -6.02 -5.44
C ILE A 112 -29.48 -5.64 -6.39
N ARG A 113 -30.44 -6.55 -6.59
CA ARG A 113 -31.55 -6.28 -7.50
C ARG A 113 -32.37 -5.09 -7.00
N GLY A 114 -32.67 -5.00 -5.71
CA GLY A 114 -33.44 -3.87 -5.18
C GLY A 114 -32.74 -2.51 -5.31
N THR A 115 -31.42 -2.45 -5.06
CA THR A 115 -30.64 -1.21 -5.28
C THR A 115 -30.62 -0.81 -6.76
N PHE A 116 -30.40 -1.78 -7.66
CA PHE A 116 -30.47 -1.57 -9.10
C PHE A 116 -31.83 -0.99 -9.53
N LEU A 117 -32.93 -1.62 -9.11
CA LEU A 117 -34.28 -1.18 -9.48
C LEU A 117 -34.56 0.23 -8.94
N THR A 118 -34.14 0.51 -7.72
CA THR A 118 -34.29 1.84 -7.11
C THR A 118 -33.58 2.92 -7.93
N ILE A 119 -32.30 2.70 -8.28
CA ILE A 119 -31.52 3.64 -9.11
C ILE A 119 -32.15 3.80 -10.48
N LYS A 120 -32.54 2.70 -11.14
CA LYS A 120 -33.20 2.71 -12.45
C LYS A 120 -34.44 3.60 -12.45
N HIS A 121 -35.36 3.39 -11.51
CA HIS A 121 -36.63 4.12 -11.47
C HIS A 121 -36.46 5.58 -11.03
N PHE A 122 -35.51 5.87 -10.14
CA PHE A 122 -35.12 7.26 -9.84
C PHE A 122 -34.61 8.00 -11.08
N LEU A 123 -33.71 7.38 -11.87
CA LEU A 123 -33.17 8.00 -13.07
C LEU A 123 -34.21 8.13 -14.20
N LEU A 124 -35.12 7.16 -14.34
CA LEU A 124 -36.25 7.29 -15.28
C LEU A 124 -37.17 8.47 -14.90
N ALA A 125 -37.46 8.63 -13.61
CA ALA A 125 -38.25 9.76 -13.11
C ALA A 125 -37.54 11.11 -13.33
N ALA A 126 -36.22 11.17 -13.10
CA ALA A 126 -35.41 12.34 -13.37
C ALA A 126 -35.41 12.70 -14.86
N LYS A 127 -35.18 11.72 -15.75
CA LYS A 127 -35.22 11.90 -17.21
C LYS A 127 -36.56 12.48 -17.67
N ALA A 128 -37.68 11.86 -17.27
CA ALA A 128 -39.00 12.33 -17.63
C ALA A 128 -39.26 13.76 -17.17
N THR A 129 -38.84 14.10 -15.94
CA THR A 129 -38.98 15.46 -15.41
C THR A 129 -38.17 16.48 -16.20
N GLN A 130 -36.92 16.16 -16.55
CA GLN A 130 -36.04 17.06 -17.32
C GLN A 130 -36.56 17.29 -18.73
N GLU A 131 -37.04 16.22 -19.38
CA GLU A 131 -37.66 16.29 -20.71
C GLU A 131 -38.90 17.17 -20.71
N GLN A 132 -39.77 17.01 -19.69
CA GLN A 132 -40.97 17.85 -19.54
C GLN A 132 -40.62 19.31 -19.23
N ALA A 133 -39.59 19.56 -18.42
CA ALA A 133 -39.18 20.90 -18.03
C ALA A 133 -38.31 21.61 -19.10
N GLY A 134 -37.77 20.87 -20.07
CA GLY A 134 -36.83 21.39 -21.08
C GLY A 134 -35.48 21.83 -20.49
N ARG A 135 -35.13 21.37 -19.28
CA ARG A 135 -33.88 21.71 -18.58
C ARG A 135 -33.45 20.61 -17.64
N GLU A 136 -32.15 20.56 -17.33
CA GLU A 136 -31.60 19.61 -16.36
C GLU A 136 -32.09 19.91 -14.93
N LEU A 137 -32.21 18.84 -14.13
CA LEU A 137 -32.50 18.95 -12.69
C LEU A 137 -31.24 19.41 -11.96
N GLU A 138 -31.43 20.33 -11.03
CA GLU A 138 -30.36 20.77 -10.14
C GLU A 138 -30.09 19.68 -9.08
N ASN A 139 -28.82 19.56 -8.68
CA ASN A 139 -28.35 18.68 -7.61
C ASN A 139 -28.84 17.22 -7.76
N LEU A 140 -28.71 16.63 -8.95
CA LEU A 140 -29.06 15.22 -9.18
C LEU A 140 -27.97 14.30 -8.62
N ALA A 141 -28.16 13.78 -7.41
CA ALA A 141 -27.13 13.04 -6.69
C ALA A 141 -27.64 11.71 -6.10
N ILE A 142 -26.83 10.66 -6.22
CA ILE A 142 -27.11 9.34 -5.66
C ILE A 142 -26.02 8.97 -4.65
N VAL A 143 -26.43 8.47 -3.48
CA VAL A 143 -25.53 7.84 -2.52
C VAL A 143 -26.03 6.43 -2.22
N VAL A 144 -25.16 5.45 -2.43
CA VAL A 144 -25.41 4.04 -2.15
C VAL A 144 -24.76 3.65 -0.83
N THR A 145 -25.47 2.95 0.05
CA THR A 145 -24.86 2.42 1.28
C THR A 145 -24.14 1.11 0.97
N GLY A 146 -22.81 1.17 0.93
CA GLY A 146 -21.89 0.04 0.87
C GLY A 146 -21.69 -0.62 2.24
N SER A 147 -20.53 -1.26 2.42
CA SER A 147 -20.08 -1.81 3.71
C SER A 147 -18.58 -2.07 3.67
N GLU A 148 -17.88 -1.96 4.80
CA GLU A 148 -16.50 -2.44 4.90
C GLU A 148 -16.40 -3.97 4.67
N CYS A 149 -17.46 -4.74 4.95
CA CYS A 149 -17.52 -6.16 4.57
C CYS A 149 -17.31 -6.35 3.06
N GLY A 150 -17.72 -5.38 2.23
CA GLY A 150 -17.51 -5.40 0.78
C GLY A 150 -16.10 -5.03 0.33
N LYS A 151 -15.23 -4.58 1.25
CA LYS A 151 -13.84 -4.20 0.97
C LYS A 151 -12.86 -5.26 1.44
N PHE A 152 -13.05 -5.82 2.63
CA PHE A 152 -12.11 -6.77 3.22
C PHE A 152 -12.69 -8.18 3.46
N GLY A 153 -14.01 -8.34 3.36
CA GLY A 153 -14.71 -9.57 3.71
C GLY A 153 -15.01 -9.70 5.21
N GLN A 154 -15.97 -10.56 5.55
CA GLN A 154 -16.29 -10.96 6.92
C GLN A 154 -16.69 -12.44 6.91
N ALA A 155 -16.07 -13.23 7.79
CA ALA A 155 -16.42 -14.64 7.93
C ALA A 155 -17.90 -14.78 8.30
N GLY A 156 -18.58 -15.78 7.72
CA GLY A 156 -20.00 -16.00 7.94
C GLY A 156 -20.97 -15.13 7.12
N HIS A 157 -20.47 -14.22 6.28
CA HIS A 157 -21.31 -13.23 5.55
C HIS A 157 -20.94 -13.11 4.08
N ALA A 158 -20.66 -14.23 3.41
CA ALA A 158 -20.17 -14.22 2.03
C ALA A 158 -21.18 -13.60 1.05
N GLU A 159 -22.48 -13.87 1.21
CA GLU A 159 -23.58 -13.31 0.43
C GLU A 159 -23.71 -11.79 0.58
N TYR A 160 -23.54 -11.28 1.81
CA TYR A 160 -23.60 -9.85 2.08
C TYR A 160 -22.35 -9.12 1.59
N ALA A 161 -21.16 -9.63 1.94
CA ALA A 161 -19.87 -9.05 1.57
C ALA A 161 -19.72 -8.95 0.04
N SER A 162 -19.96 -10.06 -0.67
CA SER A 162 -19.90 -10.08 -2.14
C SER A 162 -20.92 -9.14 -2.79
N GLY A 163 -22.13 -9.08 -2.23
CA GLY A 163 -23.15 -8.14 -2.67
C GLY A 163 -22.73 -6.67 -2.48
N LYS A 164 -22.25 -6.28 -1.29
CA LYS A 164 -21.80 -4.91 -1.03
C LYS A 164 -20.60 -4.53 -1.90
N ALA A 165 -19.66 -5.45 -2.13
CA ALA A 165 -18.57 -5.26 -3.08
C ALA A 165 -19.10 -4.98 -4.51
N ALA A 166 -20.09 -5.75 -4.97
CA ALA A 166 -20.71 -5.55 -6.28
C ALA A 166 -21.38 -4.17 -6.42
N LEU A 167 -22.00 -3.67 -5.36
CA LEU A 167 -22.57 -2.31 -5.36
C LEU A 167 -21.49 -1.22 -5.40
N GLN A 168 -20.53 -1.27 -4.47
CA GLN A 168 -19.60 -0.17 -4.26
C GLN A 168 -18.44 -0.12 -5.26
N TYR A 169 -18.01 -1.28 -5.79
CA TYR A 169 -16.90 -1.37 -6.75
C TYR A 169 -17.34 -1.79 -8.16
N GLY A 170 -18.57 -2.25 -8.34
CA GLY A 170 -19.14 -2.57 -9.66
C GLY A 170 -20.17 -1.54 -10.12
N LEU A 171 -21.29 -1.46 -9.42
CA LEU A 171 -22.45 -0.65 -9.82
C LEU A 171 -22.14 0.86 -9.80
N VAL A 172 -21.58 1.38 -8.70
CA VAL A 172 -21.29 2.81 -8.54
C VAL A 172 -20.30 3.34 -9.60
N PRO A 173 -19.12 2.68 -9.83
CA PRO A 173 -18.19 3.10 -10.88
C PRO A 173 -18.77 3.02 -12.30
N THR A 174 -19.72 2.12 -12.54
CA THR A 174 -20.39 1.97 -13.85
C THR A 174 -21.40 3.08 -14.06
N VAL A 175 -22.34 3.25 -13.12
CA VAL A 175 -23.43 4.24 -13.24
C VAL A 175 -22.87 5.67 -13.29
N LYS A 176 -21.73 5.98 -12.63
CA LYS A 176 -21.14 7.33 -12.73
C LYS A 176 -20.73 7.73 -14.15
N ASN A 177 -20.37 6.76 -15.00
CA ASN A 177 -19.99 7.02 -16.38
C ASN A 177 -21.23 7.17 -17.29
N GLU A 178 -22.37 6.62 -16.88
CA GLU A 178 -23.63 6.63 -17.62
C GLU A 178 -24.51 7.83 -17.25
N ILE A 179 -24.62 8.15 -15.96
CA ILE A 179 -25.54 9.16 -15.41
C ILE A 179 -25.30 10.56 -15.99
N VAL A 180 -24.05 10.88 -16.35
CA VAL A 180 -23.68 12.17 -16.96
C VAL A 180 -24.25 12.38 -18.37
N ARG A 181 -24.67 11.29 -19.05
CA ARG A 181 -25.37 11.37 -20.34
C ARG A 181 -26.84 11.78 -20.18
N LEU A 182 -27.38 11.62 -18.97
CA LEU A 182 -28.74 12.02 -18.61
C LEU A 182 -28.78 13.43 -18.02
N ASN A 183 -27.76 13.80 -17.24
CA ASN A 183 -27.62 15.13 -16.64
C ASN A 183 -26.13 15.45 -16.45
N ALA A 184 -25.66 16.57 -17.01
CA ALA A 184 -24.24 16.89 -17.12
C ALA A 184 -23.51 17.02 -15.77
N LEU A 185 -24.23 17.30 -14.68
CA LEU A 185 -23.66 17.47 -13.34
C LEU A 185 -24.04 16.34 -12.38
N ALA A 186 -24.73 15.29 -12.84
CA ALA A 186 -25.20 14.24 -11.96
C ALA A 186 -24.06 13.36 -11.43
N ARG A 187 -24.21 12.92 -10.17
CA ARG A 187 -23.17 12.17 -9.46
C ARG A 187 -23.74 10.96 -8.73
N ILE A 188 -22.90 9.94 -8.58
CA ILE A 188 -23.19 8.79 -7.75
C ILE A 188 -21.95 8.42 -6.94
N ASN A 189 -22.11 8.19 -5.64
CA ASN A 189 -21.05 7.73 -4.75
C ASN A 189 -21.58 6.63 -3.83
N ALA A 190 -20.68 5.99 -3.10
CA ALA A 190 -20.99 5.10 -2.00
C ALA A 190 -20.44 5.62 -0.67
N VAL A 191 -21.12 5.29 0.42
CA VAL A 191 -20.60 5.35 1.79
C VAL A 191 -20.50 3.92 2.29
N ALA A 192 -19.34 3.49 2.79
CA ALA A 192 -19.12 2.17 3.35
C ALA A 192 -18.92 2.28 4.87
N PRO A 193 -19.94 1.99 5.68
CA PRO A 193 -19.80 1.98 7.13
C PRO A 193 -19.04 0.73 7.62
N GLY A 194 -18.33 0.89 8.73
CA GLY A 194 -17.96 -0.23 9.60
C GLY A 194 -19.13 -0.64 10.51
N TRP A 195 -18.85 -1.15 11.70
CA TRP A 195 -19.90 -1.39 12.70
C TRP A 195 -20.61 -0.07 13.09
N VAL A 196 -21.94 -0.05 12.99
CA VAL A 196 -22.77 1.12 13.30
C VAL A 196 -23.78 0.78 14.37
N ASN A 197 -23.75 1.47 15.51
CA ASN A 197 -24.69 1.25 16.60
C ASN A 197 -26.15 1.47 16.13
N THR A 198 -26.86 0.39 15.84
CA THR A 198 -28.23 0.36 15.35
C THR A 198 -28.96 -0.82 15.95
N ASP A 199 -30.29 -0.76 16.03
CA ASP A 199 -31.13 -1.87 16.49
C ASP A 199 -30.89 -3.18 15.71
N LEU A 200 -30.35 -3.11 14.48
CA LEU A 200 -30.03 -4.25 13.64
C LEU A 200 -28.89 -5.13 14.20
N ILE A 201 -28.02 -4.55 15.04
CA ILE A 201 -26.95 -5.29 15.71
C ILE A 201 -27.49 -6.14 16.88
N GLY A 202 -28.65 -5.79 17.44
CA GLY A 202 -29.22 -6.46 18.61
C GLY A 202 -28.23 -6.53 19.78
N ASP A 203 -28.34 -7.59 20.59
CA ASP A 203 -27.51 -7.79 21.79
C ASP A 203 -26.08 -8.30 21.47
N ARG A 204 -25.71 -8.41 20.18
CA ARG A 204 -24.43 -9.03 19.74
C ARG A 204 -23.18 -8.28 20.20
N LEU A 205 -23.30 -6.97 20.40
CA LEU A 205 -22.21 -6.14 20.92
C LEU A 205 -22.43 -5.72 22.39
N ASP A 206 -23.37 -6.38 23.09
CA ASP A 206 -23.61 -6.10 24.51
C ASP A 206 -22.53 -6.71 25.42
N ASP A 207 -21.84 -7.76 24.97
CA ASP A 207 -20.60 -8.23 25.61
C ASP A 207 -19.45 -7.28 25.24
N PRO A 208 -18.83 -6.59 26.23
CA PRO A 208 -17.69 -5.71 25.99
C PRO A 208 -16.50 -6.42 25.31
N LYS A 209 -16.35 -7.73 25.51
CA LYS A 209 -15.30 -8.51 24.85
C LYS A 209 -15.61 -8.68 23.36
N GLU A 210 -16.84 -9.03 23.02
CA GLU A 210 -17.26 -9.22 21.63
C GLU A 210 -17.23 -7.90 20.86
N LEU A 211 -17.69 -6.80 21.49
CA LEU A 211 -17.54 -5.43 20.97
C LEU A 211 -16.08 -5.05 20.69
N TYR A 212 -15.17 -5.44 21.58
CA TYR A 212 -13.75 -5.22 21.38
C TYR A 212 -13.23 -6.02 20.17
N TYR A 213 -13.49 -7.31 20.09
CA TYR A 213 -12.95 -8.17 19.04
C TYR A 213 -13.50 -7.85 17.65
N GLU A 214 -14.82 -7.68 17.55
CA GLU A 214 -15.49 -7.47 16.27
C GLU A 214 -15.29 -6.04 15.74
N SER A 215 -15.06 -5.06 16.63
CA SER A 215 -14.87 -3.67 16.24
C SER A 215 -13.64 -3.00 16.85
N GLN A 216 -13.64 -2.70 18.15
CA GLN A 216 -12.72 -1.69 18.71
C GLN A 216 -11.23 -2.07 18.58
N GLY A 217 -10.92 -3.36 18.54
CA GLY A 217 -9.57 -3.89 18.37
C GLY A 217 -9.03 -3.79 16.94
N THR A 218 -9.88 -3.49 15.95
CA THR A 218 -9.49 -3.34 14.54
C THR A 218 -9.70 -1.93 14.00
N VAL A 219 -10.17 -1.01 14.85
CA VAL A 219 -10.53 0.37 14.52
C VAL A 219 -9.66 1.34 15.32
N PRO A 220 -8.79 2.16 14.69
CA PRO A 220 -7.94 3.15 15.36
C PRO A 220 -8.67 4.13 16.29
N LEU A 221 -9.91 4.51 15.96
CA LEU A 221 -10.74 5.36 16.83
C LEU A 221 -11.30 4.65 18.08
N ARG A 222 -11.11 3.32 18.20
CA ARG A 222 -11.51 2.48 19.34
C ARG A 222 -13.00 2.54 19.67
N LYS A 223 -13.84 2.80 18.67
CA LYS A 223 -15.29 2.92 18.82
C LYS A 223 -16.01 2.57 17.52
N ILE A 224 -17.24 2.07 17.66
CA ILE A 224 -18.18 1.91 16.55
C ILE A 224 -18.74 3.26 16.09
N ALA A 225 -19.17 3.35 14.84
CA ALA A 225 -19.83 4.52 14.31
C ALA A 225 -21.25 4.67 14.88
N ARG A 226 -21.75 5.90 14.94
CA ARG A 226 -23.18 6.17 15.15
C ARG A 226 -23.88 6.31 13.80
N PRO A 227 -25.20 6.08 13.71
CA PRO A 227 -25.97 6.31 12.49
C PRO A 227 -25.79 7.74 11.94
N GLN A 228 -25.64 8.72 12.82
CA GLN A 228 -25.41 10.12 12.46
C GLN A 228 -24.03 10.36 11.81
N ASP A 229 -23.01 9.55 12.14
CA ASP A 229 -21.70 9.67 11.51
C ASP A 229 -21.80 9.28 10.03
N VAL A 230 -22.57 8.24 9.71
CA VAL A 230 -22.89 7.85 8.32
C VAL A 230 -23.79 8.89 7.64
N ALA A 231 -24.85 9.34 8.31
CA ALA A 231 -25.83 10.28 7.74
C ALA A 231 -25.20 11.61 7.30
N LYS A 232 -24.24 12.14 8.09
CA LYS A 232 -23.51 13.36 7.73
C LYS A 232 -22.64 13.20 6.49
N CYS A 233 -21.98 12.05 6.33
CA CYS A 233 -21.23 11.73 5.12
C CYS A 233 -22.15 11.59 3.90
N VAL A 234 -23.33 10.99 4.07
CA VAL A 234 -24.36 10.94 3.02
C VAL A 234 -24.80 12.35 2.62
N ALA A 235 -25.16 13.21 3.58
CA ALA A 235 -25.56 14.59 3.31
C ALA A 235 -24.46 15.42 2.61
N PHE A 236 -23.19 15.20 2.97
CA PHE A 236 -22.06 15.79 2.26
C PHE A 236 -21.97 15.32 0.79
N LEU A 237 -22.07 14.01 0.55
CA LEU A 237 -21.94 13.45 -0.79
C LEU A 237 -23.13 13.78 -1.70
N THR A 238 -24.32 14.01 -1.16
CA THR A 238 -25.50 14.44 -1.95
C THR A 238 -25.42 15.91 -2.37
N SER A 239 -24.58 16.73 -1.72
CA SER A 239 -24.45 18.17 -2.01
C SER A 239 -23.51 18.46 -3.19
N HIS A 240 -24.02 19.14 -4.23
CA HIS A 240 -23.18 19.68 -5.31
C HIS A 240 -22.25 20.79 -4.82
N SER A 241 -22.69 21.60 -3.84
CA SER A 241 -21.89 22.68 -3.26
C SER A 241 -20.65 22.13 -2.53
N ALA A 242 -20.84 21.10 -1.69
CA ALA A 242 -19.78 20.56 -0.84
C ALA A 242 -18.92 19.49 -1.52
N SER A 243 -19.51 18.68 -2.43
CA SER A 243 -18.83 17.53 -3.04
C SER A 243 -19.00 17.46 -4.57
N GLY A 244 -19.23 18.59 -5.25
CA GLY A 244 -19.52 18.66 -6.69
C GLY A 244 -18.49 18.02 -7.63
N HIS A 245 -17.26 17.79 -7.17
CA HIS A 245 -16.20 17.10 -7.92
C HIS A 245 -15.98 15.64 -7.50
N MET A 246 -16.86 15.05 -6.68
CA MET A 246 -16.78 13.65 -6.25
C MET A 246 -17.86 12.80 -6.91
N SER A 247 -17.44 11.83 -7.75
CA SER A 247 -18.31 10.81 -8.35
C SER A 247 -17.54 9.50 -8.51
N GLY A 248 -18.23 8.37 -8.33
CA GLY A 248 -17.66 7.02 -8.35
C GLY A 248 -16.77 6.69 -7.14
N GLN A 249 -16.85 7.46 -6.06
CA GLN A 249 -16.06 7.22 -4.85
C GLN A 249 -16.80 6.29 -3.89
N CYS A 250 -16.07 5.49 -3.14
CA CYS A 250 -16.57 4.76 -1.97
C CYS A 250 -15.87 5.32 -0.73
N LEU A 251 -16.62 6.06 0.10
CA LEU A 251 -16.09 6.71 1.29
C LEU A 251 -16.29 5.81 2.53
N SER A 252 -15.19 5.36 3.13
CA SER A 252 -15.22 4.59 4.38
C SER A 252 -15.66 5.47 5.56
N VAL A 253 -16.60 4.97 6.36
CA VAL A 253 -17.09 5.56 7.62
C VAL A 253 -17.01 4.48 8.71
N ASP A 254 -15.78 4.12 9.03
CA ASP A 254 -15.44 2.90 9.79
C ASP A 254 -14.46 3.17 10.94
N GLY A 255 -14.06 4.43 11.15
CA GLY A 255 -13.09 4.81 12.17
C GLY A 255 -11.65 4.42 11.87
N GLY A 256 -11.31 4.16 10.60
CA GLY A 256 -9.97 3.77 10.15
C GLY A 256 -9.76 2.26 10.18
N MET A 257 -10.83 1.47 10.03
CA MET A 257 -10.73 0.01 10.10
C MET A 257 -9.81 -0.51 8.97
N GLU A 258 -8.70 -1.15 9.34
CA GLU A 258 -7.69 -1.64 8.38
C GLU A 258 -7.63 -3.19 8.30
N GLY A 259 -8.39 -3.88 9.16
CA GLY A 259 -8.31 -5.34 9.37
C GLY A 259 -6.99 -5.73 10.09
N ARG A 260 -6.92 -6.66 11.05
CA ARG A 260 -7.79 -7.76 11.49
C ARG A 260 -7.43 -8.13 12.96
N ILE A 261 -8.31 -8.82 13.67
CA ILE A 261 -7.91 -9.95 14.53
C ILE A 261 -8.47 -11.20 13.84
N MET A 262 -7.60 -12.11 13.41
CA MET A 262 -7.96 -13.26 12.57
C MET A 262 -8.26 -14.54 13.36
N TRP A 263 -7.80 -14.60 14.60
CA TRP A 263 -7.97 -15.75 15.47
C TRP A 263 -8.21 -15.21 16.88
N ARG A 264 -9.29 -15.68 17.52
CA ARG A 264 -9.54 -15.41 18.93
C ARG A 264 -8.46 -16.08 19.77
N PRO A 265 -8.15 -15.57 20.98
CA PRO A 265 -7.24 -16.26 21.89
C PRO A 265 -7.63 -17.74 22.07
N GLU A 266 -8.92 -18.07 22.12
CA GLU A 266 -9.35 -19.46 22.23
C GLU A 266 -9.02 -20.29 20.97
N GLU A 267 -9.15 -19.71 19.77
CA GLU A 267 -8.83 -20.37 18.50
C GLU A 267 -7.33 -20.61 18.29
N VAL A 268 -6.46 -19.91 19.02
CA VAL A 268 -5.00 -20.11 18.96
C VAL A 268 -4.49 -20.89 20.17
N LEU A 269 -5.02 -20.63 21.36
CA LEU A 269 -4.57 -21.21 22.62
C LEU A 269 -5.17 -22.58 22.89
N GLU A 270 -6.38 -22.85 22.39
CA GLU A 270 -7.03 -24.16 22.52
C GLU A 270 -6.83 -25.05 21.29
N ASP A 271 -6.26 -24.50 20.21
CA ASP A 271 -5.82 -25.27 19.05
C ASP A 271 -4.57 -26.09 19.41
N LYS A 272 -4.80 -27.38 19.69
CA LYS A 272 -3.76 -28.36 20.03
C LYS A 272 -2.70 -28.55 18.93
N ARG A 273 -2.89 -27.97 17.73
CA ARG A 273 -1.91 -28.03 16.63
C ARG A 273 -0.65 -27.21 16.91
N TYR A 274 -0.68 -26.23 17.81
CA TYR A 274 0.44 -25.29 18.05
C TYR A 274 0.90 -25.18 19.52
N ALA A 275 0.39 -26.01 20.43
CA ALA A 275 0.72 -25.95 21.84
C ALA A 275 2.15 -26.46 22.14
N GLY A 276 3.16 -25.58 22.07
CA GLY A 276 4.55 -25.92 22.42
C GLY A 276 5.57 -24.77 22.53
N VAL A 277 5.24 -23.53 22.13
CA VAL A 277 6.19 -22.41 22.16
C VAL A 277 5.84 -21.45 23.30
N LYS A 278 6.68 -21.37 24.34
CA LYS A 278 6.55 -20.41 25.45
C LYS A 278 7.43 -19.19 25.19
N THR A 279 6.84 -18.00 25.12
CA THR A 279 7.55 -16.71 25.20
C THR A 279 7.29 -16.07 26.57
N GLN A 280 8.36 -15.54 27.18
CA GLN A 280 8.31 -14.81 28.45
C GLN A 280 8.01 -13.33 28.21
N GLU A 281 7.13 -12.75 29.04
CA GLU A 281 6.84 -11.31 29.06
C GLU A 281 7.82 -10.53 29.95
N VAL A 282 8.27 -9.38 29.46
CA VAL A 282 8.98 -8.35 30.23
C VAL A 282 8.10 -7.10 30.29
N ALA A 283 7.85 -6.60 31.49
CA ALA A 283 7.08 -5.37 31.72
C ALA A 283 7.93 -4.12 31.42
N ILE A 284 7.36 -3.17 30.67
CA ILE A 284 7.98 -1.86 30.39
C ILE A 284 7.15 -0.76 31.06
N THR A 285 7.80 0.03 31.91
CA THR A 285 7.24 1.23 32.53
C THR A 285 7.68 2.46 31.72
N ILE A 286 6.75 3.37 31.42
CA ILE A 286 6.97 4.59 30.62
C ILE A 286 7.52 5.73 31.50
N PRO A 287 8.64 6.40 31.14
CA PRO A 287 9.01 7.70 31.70
C PRO A 287 8.51 8.87 30.83
N GLN A 288 8.11 9.96 31.50
CA GLN A 288 7.64 11.21 30.93
C GLN A 288 8.71 11.99 30.15
N GLN A 289 8.25 12.68 29.11
CA GLN A 289 8.98 13.62 28.25
C GLN A 289 9.70 14.75 29.00
N ILE A 290 10.95 15.01 28.63
CA ILE A 290 11.61 16.31 28.79
C ILE A 290 12.00 16.81 27.41
N SER A 291 11.40 17.93 27.01
CA SER A 291 11.76 18.71 25.84
C SER A 291 13.08 19.44 26.05
N LYS A 292 14.04 19.25 25.13
CA LYS A 292 15.08 20.22 24.78
C LYS A 292 15.34 20.15 23.28
N THR A 293 15.28 21.30 22.62
CA THR A 293 15.58 21.53 21.20
C THR A 293 16.96 20.96 20.82
N ALA A 294 16.95 19.89 20.02
CA ALA A 294 18.14 19.26 19.47
C ALA A 294 18.70 20.05 18.26
N PRO A 295 20.02 19.96 17.99
CA PRO A 295 20.61 20.54 16.79
C PRO A 295 19.97 19.97 15.52
N LYS A 296 19.89 20.77 14.46
CA LYS A 296 19.36 20.37 13.14
C LYS A 296 20.23 19.22 12.59
N ARG A 297 19.75 17.99 12.71
CA ARG A 297 20.42 16.76 12.21
C ARG A 297 19.93 16.46 10.79
N THR A 298 20.86 16.07 9.92
CA THR A 298 20.62 15.85 8.48
C THR A 298 20.60 14.35 8.18
N ILE A 299 19.61 13.89 7.41
CA ILE A 299 19.53 12.51 6.90
C ILE A 299 20.36 12.40 5.63
N LYS A 300 21.27 11.42 5.58
CA LYS A 300 22.10 11.18 4.40
C LYS A 300 21.37 10.28 3.41
N ILE A 301 21.26 10.69 2.15
CA ILE A 301 20.65 9.88 1.09
C ILE A 301 21.75 9.20 0.30
N ALA A 302 21.75 7.87 0.34
CA ALA A 302 22.64 7.02 -0.44
C ALA A 302 21.85 6.52 -1.66
N TRP A 303 22.04 7.13 -2.82
CA TRP A 303 21.32 6.75 -4.04
C TRP A 303 22.23 5.98 -4.98
N SER A 304 21.86 4.74 -5.30
CA SER A 304 22.67 3.87 -6.17
C SER A 304 21.89 3.28 -7.34
N VAL A 305 22.64 2.87 -8.38
CA VAL A 305 22.12 2.20 -9.56
C VAL A 305 22.98 0.98 -9.88
N ASP A 306 22.35 -0.18 -9.96
CA ASP A 306 23.00 -1.44 -10.31
C ASP A 306 22.74 -1.73 -11.79
N PHE A 307 23.80 -1.72 -12.61
CA PHE A 307 23.69 -1.84 -14.07
C PHE A 307 23.73 -3.31 -14.53
N ASP A 308 22.75 -4.08 -14.07
CA ASP A 308 22.66 -5.53 -14.29
C ASP A 308 22.55 -5.88 -15.77
N ALA A 309 21.57 -5.31 -16.47
CA ALA A 309 21.39 -5.48 -17.90
C ALA A 309 21.41 -6.96 -18.32
N VAL A 310 22.19 -7.33 -19.34
CA VAL A 310 22.28 -8.73 -19.79
C VAL A 310 22.93 -9.62 -18.72
N SER A 311 23.82 -9.08 -17.89
CA SER A 311 24.53 -9.88 -16.89
C SER A 311 23.58 -10.47 -15.85
N GLY A 312 22.54 -9.73 -15.44
CA GLY A 312 21.50 -10.22 -14.54
C GLY A 312 20.85 -11.53 -15.02
N TRP A 313 20.62 -11.68 -16.33
CA TRP A 313 20.06 -12.90 -16.94
C TRP A 313 21.06 -14.03 -17.13
N LEU A 314 22.37 -13.74 -17.08
CA LEU A 314 23.44 -14.72 -17.23
C LEU A 314 23.86 -15.34 -15.89
N GLY A 315 23.77 -14.56 -14.81
CA GLY A 315 24.13 -14.96 -13.46
C GLY A 315 22.93 -15.38 -12.62
N THR A 316 22.40 -14.45 -11.83
CA THR A 316 21.30 -14.72 -10.87
C THR A 316 19.98 -15.11 -11.53
N GLY A 317 19.63 -14.50 -12.66
CA GLY A 317 18.44 -14.80 -13.45
C GLY A 317 18.64 -15.95 -14.45
N LYS A 318 19.74 -16.72 -14.34
CA LYS A 318 20.05 -17.81 -15.26
C LYS A 318 19.02 -18.93 -15.15
N HIS A 319 18.34 -19.21 -16.25
CA HIS A 319 17.43 -20.34 -16.38
C HIS A 319 17.61 -21.02 -17.75
N PRO A 320 17.49 -22.37 -17.86
CA PRO A 320 17.60 -23.07 -19.14
C PRO A 320 16.59 -22.61 -20.20
N ASP A 321 15.43 -22.11 -19.77
CA ASP A 321 14.36 -21.66 -20.66
C ASP A 321 14.38 -20.15 -20.97
N ASN A 322 15.42 -19.42 -20.50
CA ASN A 322 15.59 -18.01 -20.85
C ASN A 322 15.57 -17.85 -22.38
N ASN A 323 14.72 -16.94 -22.86
CA ASN A 323 14.48 -16.74 -24.27
C ASN A 323 15.02 -15.39 -24.74
N THR A 324 14.93 -15.12 -26.05
CA THR A 324 15.46 -13.88 -26.65
C THR A 324 14.81 -12.62 -26.07
N ASN A 325 13.54 -12.68 -25.65
CA ASN A 325 12.86 -11.54 -25.04
C ASN A 325 13.47 -11.18 -23.68
N ASP A 326 13.84 -12.17 -22.86
CA ASP A 326 14.46 -11.96 -21.55
C ASP A 326 15.81 -11.23 -21.71
N ILE A 327 16.65 -11.71 -22.63
CA ILE A 327 17.91 -11.06 -22.96
C ILE A 327 17.68 -9.65 -23.52
N SER A 328 16.63 -9.45 -24.32
CA SER A 328 16.30 -8.12 -24.86
C SER A 328 15.93 -7.10 -23.77
N ALA A 329 15.40 -7.54 -22.62
CA ALA A 329 15.17 -6.67 -21.47
C ALA A 329 16.49 -6.14 -20.89
N GLY A 330 17.54 -6.97 -20.87
CA GLY A 330 18.90 -6.53 -20.54
C GLY A 330 19.44 -5.47 -21.51
N TYR A 331 19.15 -5.57 -22.81
CA TYR A 331 19.49 -4.52 -23.78
C TYR A 331 18.67 -3.23 -23.57
N MET A 332 17.40 -3.35 -23.14
CA MET A 332 16.57 -2.19 -22.78
C MET A 332 17.21 -1.40 -21.64
N SER A 333 17.74 -2.08 -20.61
CA SER A 333 18.49 -1.46 -19.50
C SER A 333 19.58 -0.51 -20.02
N ALA A 334 20.43 -1.00 -20.92
CA ALA A 334 21.53 -0.21 -21.49
C ALA A 334 21.05 0.88 -22.48
N ILE A 335 20.27 0.50 -23.49
CA ILE A 335 19.93 1.39 -24.61
C ILE A 335 18.95 2.49 -24.17
N THR A 336 18.04 2.15 -23.26
CA THR A 336 16.95 3.04 -22.85
C THR A 336 17.08 3.48 -21.40
N GLY A 337 17.32 2.55 -20.48
CA GLY A 337 17.36 2.81 -19.05
C GLY A 337 18.47 3.77 -18.65
N VAL A 338 19.72 3.45 -19.01
CA VAL A 338 20.90 4.26 -18.65
C VAL A 338 20.77 5.71 -19.14
N PRO A 339 20.50 6.01 -20.43
CA PRO A 339 20.34 7.40 -20.87
C PRO A 339 19.19 8.15 -20.17
N ARG A 340 18.12 7.46 -19.79
CA ARG A 340 16.99 8.06 -19.07
C ARG A 340 17.39 8.44 -17.65
N LEU A 341 18.04 7.55 -16.91
CA LEU A 341 18.51 7.81 -15.54
C LEU A 341 19.59 8.89 -15.51
N LEU A 342 20.57 8.86 -16.42
CA LEU A 342 21.59 9.92 -16.50
C LEU A 342 20.98 11.30 -16.76
N ARG A 343 19.97 11.39 -17.65
CA ARG A 343 19.24 12.65 -17.87
C ARG A 343 18.45 13.08 -16.64
N LEU A 344 17.81 12.16 -15.93
CA LEU A 344 17.07 12.46 -14.70
C LEU A 344 18.01 13.02 -13.62
N PHE A 345 19.11 12.34 -13.34
CA PHE A 345 20.07 12.80 -12.32
C PHE A 345 20.69 14.14 -12.71
N LYS A 346 21.02 14.35 -13.99
CA LYS A 346 21.49 15.65 -14.48
C LYS A 346 20.42 16.74 -14.29
N LYS A 347 19.16 16.45 -14.61
CA LYS A 347 18.01 17.36 -14.43
C LYS A 347 17.82 17.77 -12.96
N LEU A 348 18.11 16.86 -12.02
CA LEU A 348 17.96 17.08 -10.58
C LEU A 348 19.24 17.58 -9.89
N GLY A 349 20.35 17.72 -10.62
CA GLY A 349 21.64 18.12 -10.06
C GLY A 349 22.27 17.06 -9.14
N LEU A 350 22.03 15.78 -9.41
CA LEU A 350 22.46 14.65 -8.57
C LEU A 350 23.54 13.77 -9.21
N SER A 351 24.01 14.06 -10.43
CA SER A 351 24.91 13.18 -11.19
C SER A 351 26.18 12.75 -10.43
N ASP A 352 26.83 13.67 -9.71
CA ASP A 352 28.05 13.42 -8.92
C ASP A 352 27.77 12.91 -7.49
N LYS A 353 26.50 12.68 -7.16
CA LYS A 353 26.02 12.19 -5.86
C LYS A 353 25.47 10.77 -5.92
N VAL A 354 25.36 10.18 -7.12
CA VAL A 354 24.90 8.80 -7.32
C VAL A 354 26.10 7.85 -7.38
N THR A 355 25.93 6.64 -6.88
CA THR A 355 26.89 5.54 -7.04
C THR A 355 26.35 4.51 -8.04
N TRP A 356 27.15 4.13 -9.03
CA TRP A 356 26.80 3.08 -9.98
C TRP A 356 27.60 1.80 -9.70
N CYS A 357 26.92 0.70 -9.39
CA CYS A 357 27.55 -0.61 -9.24
C CYS A 357 27.50 -1.32 -10.59
N LEU A 358 28.67 -1.63 -11.15
CA LEU A 358 28.79 -2.11 -12.52
C LEU A 358 29.29 -3.56 -12.57
N PRO A 359 28.50 -4.48 -13.17
CA PRO A 359 29.01 -5.79 -13.56
C PRO A 359 30.05 -5.65 -14.69
N GLY A 360 31.12 -6.43 -14.61
CA GLY A 360 32.18 -6.46 -15.64
C GLY A 360 31.65 -6.74 -17.05
N HIS A 361 30.72 -7.68 -17.18
CA HIS A 361 30.04 -8.01 -18.42
C HIS A 361 29.28 -6.80 -18.98
N SER A 362 28.52 -6.08 -18.16
CA SER A 362 27.79 -4.88 -18.59
C SER A 362 28.74 -3.78 -19.07
N MET A 363 29.90 -3.61 -18.40
CA MET A 363 30.94 -2.66 -18.82
C MET A 363 31.50 -2.99 -20.21
N GLU A 364 31.82 -4.26 -20.47
CA GLU A 364 32.40 -4.68 -21.74
C GLU A 364 31.35 -4.81 -22.86
N THR A 365 30.09 -5.11 -22.54
CA THR A 365 29.00 -5.25 -23.51
C THR A 365 28.46 -3.90 -23.98
N PHE A 366 28.40 -2.91 -23.07
CA PHE A 366 27.79 -1.60 -23.34
C PHE A 366 28.79 -0.46 -23.11
N PRO A 367 29.92 -0.43 -23.84
CA PRO A 367 31.04 0.48 -23.55
C PRO A 367 30.65 1.96 -23.68
N ASP A 368 29.73 2.30 -24.57
CA ASP A 368 29.30 3.70 -24.75
C ASP A 368 28.44 4.18 -23.57
N GLN A 369 27.52 3.34 -23.09
CA GLN A 369 26.72 3.60 -21.90
C GLN A 369 27.61 3.68 -20.66
N THR A 370 28.56 2.77 -20.51
CA THR A 370 29.52 2.78 -19.40
C THR A 370 30.38 4.04 -19.42
N LYS A 371 30.89 4.47 -20.58
CA LYS A 371 31.60 5.76 -20.71
C LYS A 371 30.70 6.94 -20.36
N ALA A 372 29.43 6.92 -20.75
CA ALA A 372 28.47 7.97 -20.40
C ALA A 372 28.19 8.03 -18.89
N ILE A 373 28.11 6.88 -18.22
CA ILE A 373 28.00 6.77 -16.76
C ILE A 373 29.24 7.41 -16.11
N VAL A 374 30.45 6.98 -16.49
CA VAL A 374 31.70 7.54 -15.96
C VAL A 374 31.79 9.06 -16.22
N ALA A 375 31.44 9.51 -17.42
CA ALA A 375 31.46 10.92 -17.79
C ALA A 375 30.44 11.78 -17.02
N SER A 376 29.45 11.17 -16.35
CA SER A 376 28.49 11.89 -15.49
C SER A 376 29.11 12.39 -14.19
N GLY A 377 30.30 11.89 -13.82
CA GLY A 377 30.99 12.23 -12.57
C GLY A 377 30.51 11.44 -11.34
N CYS A 378 29.68 10.42 -11.54
CA CYS A 378 29.20 9.53 -10.48
C CYS A 378 30.34 8.70 -9.85
N GLU A 379 30.08 8.10 -8.69
CA GLU A 379 30.95 7.05 -8.14
C GLU A 379 30.75 5.74 -8.92
N ILE A 380 31.83 4.96 -9.09
CA ILE A 380 31.80 3.61 -9.67
C ILE A 380 32.17 2.59 -8.60
N ALA A 381 31.33 1.57 -8.43
CA ALA A 381 31.52 0.41 -7.56
C ALA A 381 31.42 -0.89 -8.36
N LEU A 382 31.90 -2.00 -7.78
CA LEU A 382 31.88 -3.30 -8.43
C LEU A 382 30.60 -4.08 -8.14
N HIS A 383 30.18 -4.91 -9.11
CA HIS A 383 28.97 -5.74 -9.00
C HIS A 383 29.11 -7.12 -9.67
N GLY A 384 30.22 -7.81 -9.41
CA GLY A 384 30.58 -9.06 -10.11
C GLY A 384 30.93 -8.84 -11.58
N TYR A 385 31.10 -9.93 -12.33
CA TYR A 385 31.33 -9.88 -13.78
C TYR A 385 30.03 -10.11 -14.54
N ALA A 386 29.47 -11.32 -14.49
CA ALA A 386 28.22 -11.71 -15.14
C ALA A 386 27.08 -11.84 -14.13
N HIS A 387 27.10 -11.01 -13.07
CA HIS A 387 26.10 -11.00 -12.00
C HIS A 387 25.92 -12.37 -11.31
N GLU A 388 27.04 -13.09 -11.12
CA GLU A 388 27.09 -14.39 -10.46
C GLU A 388 26.97 -14.34 -8.92
N SER A 389 26.30 -15.34 -8.36
CA SER A 389 26.24 -15.57 -6.91
C SER A 389 27.55 -16.13 -6.39
N ALA A 390 27.99 -15.70 -5.19
CA ALA A 390 29.13 -16.33 -4.53
C ALA A 390 28.94 -17.84 -4.34
N SER A 391 27.70 -18.33 -4.21
CA SER A 391 27.43 -19.77 -4.11
C SER A 391 27.69 -20.56 -5.39
N GLN A 392 27.72 -19.90 -6.55
CA GLN A 392 28.02 -20.52 -7.85
C GLN A 392 29.52 -20.61 -8.13
N LEU A 393 30.35 -19.91 -7.35
CA LEU A 393 31.78 -19.79 -7.59
C LEU A 393 32.61 -20.66 -6.65
N THR A 394 33.74 -21.12 -7.15
CA THR A 394 34.88 -21.51 -6.32
C THR A 394 35.64 -20.28 -5.83
N ASP A 395 36.41 -20.42 -4.75
CA ASP A 395 37.23 -19.33 -4.18
C ASP A 395 38.15 -18.70 -5.24
N LYS A 396 38.72 -19.54 -6.12
CA LYS A 396 39.58 -19.07 -7.22
C LYS A 396 38.78 -18.24 -8.23
N GLN A 397 37.63 -18.74 -8.67
CA GLN A 397 36.80 -18.01 -9.64
C GLN A 397 36.34 -16.66 -9.09
N GLU A 398 35.94 -16.61 -7.82
CA GLU A 398 35.52 -15.37 -7.16
C GLU A 398 36.65 -14.34 -7.09
N ARG A 399 37.88 -14.79 -6.78
CA ARG A 399 39.07 -13.94 -6.82
C ARG A 399 39.40 -13.46 -8.24
N ASP A 400 39.35 -14.35 -9.23
CA ASP A 400 39.64 -14.03 -10.63
C ASP A 400 38.63 -12.98 -11.17
N VAL A 401 37.34 -13.16 -10.86
CA VAL A 401 36.26 -12.21 -11.16
C VAL A 401 36.53 -10.85 -10.53
N LEU A 402 36.84 -10.81 -9.23
CA LEU A 402 37.09 -9.57 -8.51
C LEU A 402 38.27 -8.81 -9.13
N GLN A 403 39.40 -9.49 -9.40
CA GLN A 403 40.58 -8.87 -10.00
C GLN A 403 40.32 -8.35 -11.42
N LYS A 404 39.58 -9.10 -12.24
CA LYS A 404 39.19 -8.64 -13.58
C LYS A 404 38.33 -7.38 -13.48
N CYS A 405 37.35 -7.33 -12.58
CA CYS A 405 36.45 -6.19 -12.44
C CYS A 405 37.16 -4.95 -11.87
N ILE A 406 38.07 -5.13 -10.91
CA ILE A 406 38.97 -4.08 -10.41
C ILE A 406 39.75 -3.48 -11.59
N LYS A 407 40.40 -4.32 -12.39
CA LYS A 407 41.18 -3.88 -13.54
C LYS A 407 40.33 -3.11 -14.56
N LEU A 408 39.12 -3.59 -14.85
CA LEU A 408 38.21 -2.91 -15.77
C LEU A 408 37.88 -1.48 -15.29
N VAL A 409 37.58 -1.30 -14.00
CA VAL A 409 37.29 0.04 -13.45
C VAL A 409 38.55 0.92 -13.41
N GLU A 410 39.71 0.36 -13.07
CA GLU A 410 40.98 1.08 -13.11
C GLU A 410 41.30 1.55 -14.54
N ASP A 411 41.12 0.70 -15.54
CA ASP A 411 41.35 1.03 -16.95
C ASP A 411 40.33 2.10 -17.45
N LEU A 412 39.08 2.08 -16.95
CA LEU A 412 38.02 3.02 -17.33
C LEU A 412 38.14 4.40 -16.66
N THR A 413 38.56 4.43 -15.39
CA THR A 413 38.46 5.63 -14.55
C THR A 413 39.81 6.18 -14.09
N GLY A 414 40.88 5.41 -14.26
CA GLY A 414 42.20 5.69 -13.69
C GLY A 414 42.27 5.55 -12.17
N LYS A 415 41.21 5.04 -11.53
CA LYS A 415 41.10 4.89 -10.08
C LYS A 415 40.65 3.48 -9.74
N ARG A 416 41.17 2.96 -8.63
CA ARG A 416 40.71 1.71 -8.06
C ARG A 416 39.29 1.90 -7.49
N PRO A 417 38.35 0.97 -7.74
CA PRO A 417 37.04 1.00 -7.09
C PRO A 417 37.21 0.87 -5.58
N ARG A 418 36.39 1.60 -4.83
CA ARG A 418 36.40 1.59 -3.34
C ARG A 418 35.21 0.86 -2.75
N GLY A 419 34.19 0.59 -3.56
CA GLY A 419 32.93 0.00 -3.16
C GLY A 419 32.61 -1.28 -3.90
N TYR A 420 31.85 -2.15 -3.23
CA TYR A 420 31.37 -3.41 -3.77
C TYR A 420 29.90 -3.63 -3.37
N ARG A 421 29.14 -4.27 -4.26
CA ARG A 421 27.85 -4.86 -3.95
C ARG A 421 27.80 -6.26 -4.54
N ALA A 422 27.41 -7.25 -3.76
CA ALA A 422 27.26 -8.62 -4.23
C ALA A 422 26.03 -8.74 -5.14
N PRO A 423 26.14 -9.42 -6.30
CA PRO A 423 24.98 -9.79 -7.11
C PRO A 423 23.88 -10.46 -6.28
N LEU A 424 22.67 -9.90 -6.32
CA LEU A 424 21.49 -10.34 -5.55
C LEU A 424 21.75 -10.47 -4.03
N TYR A 425 22.67 -9.67 -3.48
CA TYR A 425 23.10 -9.74 -2.07
C TYR A 425 23.65 -11.12 -1.65
N GLN A 426 24.11 -11.94 -2.61
CA GLN A 426 24.58 -13.30 -2.35
C GLN A 426 26.10 -13.34 -2.21
N LEU A 427 26.57 -13.13 -0.98
CA LEU A 427 27.96 -13.26 -0.57
C LEU A 427 28.18 -14.44 0.38
N LYS A 428 29.45 -14.82 0.55
CA LYS A 428 29.93 -15.76 1.58
C LYS A 428 30.96 -15.07 2.48
N GLU A 429 31.34 -15.69 3.59
CA GLU A 429 32.35 -15.16 4.51
C GLU A 429 33.69 -14.92 3.80
N ARG A 430 34.03 -15.78 2.84
CA ARG A 430 35.20 -15.61 1.98
C ARG A 430 35.13 -14.38 1.06
N THR A 431 33.93 -13.95 0.67
CA THR A 431 33.73 -12.72 -0.12
C THR A 431 34.16 -11.52 0.73
N ILE A 432 33.72 -11.47 1.99
CA ILE A 432 34.11 -10.42 2.94
C ILE A 432 35.63 -10.40 3.14
N ALA A 433 36.25 -11.56 3.33
CA ALA A 433 37.71 -11.67 3.43
C ALA A 433 38.42 -11.16 2.17
N LEU A 434 37.93 -11.53 0.97
CA LEU A 434 38.47 -11.04 -0.31
C LEU A 434 38.38 -9.52 -0.45
N LEU A 435 37.27 -8.91 -0.02
CA LEU A 435 37.09 -7.45 -0.05
C LEU A 435 38.07 -6.76 0.91
N GLN A 436 38.26 -7.32 2.10
CA GLN A 436 39.23 -6.82 3.08
C GLN A 436 40.68 -6.96 2.58
N GLU A 437 41.04 -8.10 1.98
CA GLU A 437 42.36 -8.33 1.37
C GLU A 437 42.70 -7.35 0.24
N ASN A 438 41.67 -6.77 -0.40
CA ASN A 438 41.81 -5.83 -1.52
C ASN A 438 41.55 -4.36 -1.12
N ASP A 439 41.51 -4.08 0.19
CA ASP A 439 41.33 -2.74 0.77
C ASP A 439 40.06 -2.01 0.30
N PHE A 440 38.97 -2.75 0.09
CA PHE A 440 37.67 -2.11 -0.16
C PHE A 440 37.25 -1.27 1.05
N LEU A 441 36.68 -0.10 0.79
CA LEU A 441 36.22 0.81 1.83
C LEU A 441 34.86 0.37 2.35
N TRP A 442 33.96 0.00 1.44
CA TRP A 442 32.59 -0.35 1.79
C TRP A 442 32.02 -1.52 0.98
N ASP A 443 31.13 -2.25 1.63
CA ASP A 443 30.18 -3.20 1.04
C ASP A 443 28.75 -2.68 1.25
N SER A 444 27.82 -3.06 0.38
CA SER A 444 26.40 -2.72 0.50
C SER A 444 25.53 -3.89 0.05
N SER A 445 25.57 -4.95 0.85
CA SER A 445 24.99 -6.24 0.54
C SER A 445 24.34 -6.94 1.74
N LEU A 446 24.58 -6.47 2.96
CA LEU A 446 24.12 -7.08 4.21
C LEU A 446 23.09 -6.22 4.94
N SER A 447 22.22 -6.87 5.71
CA SER A 447 21.04 -6.25 6.34
C SER A 447 21.04 -6.32 7.87
N HIS A 448 22.21 -6.34 8.54
CA HIS A 448 22.26 -6.43 10.01
C HIS A 448 21.67 -5.17 10.68
N HIS A 449 21.85 -4.02 10.03
CA HIS A 449 21.18 -2.77 10.35
C HIS A 449 20.37 -2.31 9.14
N GLU A 450 19.42 -1.40 9.34
CA GLU A 450 18.64 -0.84 8.24
C GLU A 450 19.10 0.58 7.85
N THR A 451 19.28 1.43 8.85
CA THR A 451 19.40 2.88 8.63
C THR A 451 20.72 3.46 9.09
N THR A 452 21.67 2.60 9.49
CA THR A 452 22.93 3.03 10.11
C THR A 452 24.09 2.19 9.56
N PRO A 453 25.18 2.81 9.07
CA PRO A 453 26.38 2.08 8.67
C PRO A 453 27.05 1.40 9.85
N TYR A 454 27.79 0.32 9.59
CA TYR A 454 28.52 -0.40 10.63
C TYR A 454 29.80 -1.04 10.08
N PHE A 455 30.73 -1.41 10.96
CA PHE A 455 31.93 -2.15 10.53
C PHE A 455 31.62 -3.63 10.44
N LEU A 456 32.02 -4.26 9.33
CA LEU A 456 31.97 -5.72 9.21
C LEU A 456 33.06 -6.37 10.07
N PRO A 457 32.83 -7.60 10.58
CA PRO A 457 33.84 -8.34 11.33
C PRO A 457 35.11 -8.60 10.52
N ALA A 458 36.26 -8.58 11.20
CA ALA A 458 37.55 -8.97 10.61
C ALA A 458 37.57 -10.47 10.25
N ASN A 459 36.85 -11.28 11.01
CA ASN A 459 36.62 -12.70 10.70
C ASN A 459 35.15 -13.00 10.94
N LEU A 460 34.37 -13.12 9.85
CA LEU A 460 32.97 -13.50 9.93
C LEU A 460 32.88 -15.04 10.07
N PRO A 461 32.32 -15.58 11.17
CA PRO A 461 32.17 -17.02 11.33
C PRO A 461 31.09 -17.57 10.41
N THR A 462 31.33 -18.74 9.82
CA THR A 462 30.30 -19.47 9.08
C THR A 462 29.24 -20.01 10.03
N VAL A 463 27.98 -19.82 9.67
CA VAL A 463 26.85 -20.46 10.34
C VAL A 463 26.53 -21.77 9.60
N PRO A 464 26.86 -22.94 10.15
CA PRO A 464 26.63 -24.21 9.46
C PRO A 464 25.14 -24.49 9.30
N ALA A 465 24.76 -25.09 8.17
CA ALA A 465 23.41 -25.60 7.99
C ALA A 465 23.11 -26.70 9.03
N ILE A 466 21.88 -26.73 9.52
CA ILE A 466 21.44 -27.75 10.48
C ILE A 466 21.29 -29.09 9.76
N ASP A 467 21.87 -30.14 10.34
CA ASP A 467 21.61 -31.51 9.94
C ASP A 467 20.37 -32.05 10.66
N PHE A 468 19.32 -32.31 9.89
CA PHE A 468 18.06 -32.88 10.37
C PHE A 468 17.93 -34.37 10.07
N ASP A 469 19.01 -35.05 9.70
CA ASP A 469 19.00 -36.51 9.59
C ASP A 469 18.53 -37.13 10.93
N PRO A 470 17.63 -38.12 10.90
CA PRO A 470 17.12 -38.75 12.13
C PRO A 470 18.21 -39.37 13.02
N SER A 471 19.41 -39.64 12.48
CA SER A 471 20.57 -40.13 13.23
C SER A 471 21.39 -39.02 13.90
N ALA A 472 21.21 -37.76 13.49
CA ALA A 472 21.87 -36.61 14.10
C ALA A 472 21.27 -36.32 15.48
N ARG A 473 22.10 -35.87 16.44
CA ARG A 473 21.59 -35.49 17.76
C ARG A 473 21.17 -34.03 17.72
N ALA A 474 20.00 -33.71 18.26
CA ALA A 474 19.54 -32.32 18.37
C ALA A 474 20.57 -31.40 19.06
N THR A 475 21.35 -31.92 20.02
CA THR A 475 22.41 -31.18 20.72
C THR A 475 23.55 -30.71 19.81
N ASP A 476 23.70 -31.30 18.61
CA ASP A 476 24.76 -30.92 17.68
C ASP A 476 24.48 -29.54 17.05
N TRP A 477 23.20 -29.16 16.91
CA TRP A 477 22.76 -27.90 16.29
C TRP A 477 21.95 -26.96 17.21
N MET A 478 21.46 -27.40 18.37
CA MET A 478 20.82 -26.54 19.39
C MET A 478 21.85 -25.63 20.09
N LYS A 479 22.53 -24.78 19.32
CA LYS A 479 23.54 -23.82 19.76
C LYS A 479 23.15 -22.45 19.21
N PRO A 480 23.34 -21.36 19.98
CA PRO A 480 23.07 -20.03 19.47
C PRO A 480 24.04 -19.68 18.33
N ALA A 481 23.60 -18.79 17.43
CA ALA A 481 24.49 -18.19 16.45
C ALA A 481 25.58 -17.35 17.15
N PRO A 482 26.75 -17.14 16.51
CA PRO A 482 27.76 -16.23 17.03
C PRO A 482 27.20 -14.83 17.27
N ASN A 483 27.56 -14.21 18.40
CA ASN A 483 27.17 -12.83 18.68
C ASN A 483 27.96 -11.87 17.79
N PHE A 484 27.30 -11.37 16.74
CA PHE A 484 27.89 -10.49 15.73
C PHE A 484 28.55 -9.23 16.33
N GLU A 485 27.90 -8.60 17.32
CA GLU A 485 28.39 -7.35 17.94
C GLU A 485 29.68 -7.56 18.75
N SER A 486 29.94 -8.80 19.19
CA SER A 486 31.14 -9.15 19.97
C SER A 486 32.38 -9.43 19.11
N LEU A 487 32.21 -9.55 17.79
CA LEU A 487 33.31 -9.87 16.89
C LEU A 487 34.24 -8.66 16.72
N SER A 488 35.53 -8.94 16.50
CA SER A 488 36.49 -7.87 16.20
C SER A 488 36.12 -7.19 14.89
N LYS A 489 36.01 -5.86 14.93
CA LYS A 489 35.65 -5.04 13.76
C LYS A 489 36.81 -4.98 12.77
N SER A 490 36.50 -5.05 11.48
CA SER A 490 37.43 -4.75 10.39
C SER A 490 37.41 -3.27 10.03
N SER A 491 38.14 -2.89 8.97
CA SER A 491 38.07 -1.54 8.40
C SER A 491 37.04 -1.38 7.28
N LEU A 492 36.40 -2.48 6.85
CA LEU A 492 35.36 -2.51 5.81
C LEU A 492 34.02 -2.07 6.43
N VAL A 493 33.41 -1.05 5.83
CA VAL A 493 32.13 -0.48 6.28
C VAL A 493 30.99 -1.11 5.49
N GLU A 494 29.99 -1.65 6.18
CA GLU A 494 28.71 -1.94 5.56
C GLU A 494 27.87 -0.66 5.48
N ILE A 495 27.36 -0.36 4.29
CA ILE A 495 26.23 0.54 4.08
C ILE A 495 25.01 -0.34 3.78
N PRO A 496 24.10 -0.53 4.74
CA PRO A 496 23.11 -1.58 4.62
C PRO A 496 22.24 -1.50 3.37
N ALA A 497 21.99 -2.67 2.81
CA ALA A 497 21.03 -2.91 1.76
C ALA A 497 19.99 -3.95 2.24
N ASN A 498 18.75 -3.82 1.80
CA ASN A 498 17.74 -4.86 1.99
C ASN A 498 16.71 -4.83 0.84
N TRP A 499 15.84 -5.84 0.82
CA TRP A 499 14.82 -6.05 -0.23
C TRP A 499 13.73 -4.98 -0.32
N TYR A 500 13.59 -4.11 0.69
CA TYR A 500 12.64 -2.99 0.69
C TYR A 500 13.26 -1.67 0.19
N MET A 501 14.57 -1.66 -0.07
CA MET A 501 15.34 -0.48 -0.50
C MET A 501 15.65 -0.50 -2.00
N GLU A 502 14.93 -1.29 -2.77
CA GLU A 502 15.25 -1.52 -4.17
C GLU A 502 14.00 -1.65 -5.04
N ASP A 503 14.14 -1.44 -6.35
CA ASP A 503 13.02 -1.37 -7.30
C ASP A 503 12.71 -2.70 -8.00
N ALA A 504 13.69 -3.55 -8.25
CA ALA A 504 13.58 -4.73 -9.10
C ALA A 504 12.72 -5.83 -8.48
N THR A 505 12.90 -6.24 -7.22
CA THR A 505 12.08 -7.32 -6.63
C THR A 505 10.57 -7.07 -6.75
N PRO A 506 10.03 -5.87 -6.43
CA PRO A 506 8.60 -5.60 -6.59
C PRO A 506 8.17 -5.25 -8.02
N LEU A 507 9.00 -4.54 -8.79
CA LEU A 507 8.61 -3.90 -10.05
C LEU A 507 9.16 -4.57 -11.31
N GLN A 508 10.00 -5.61 -11.18
CA GLN A 508 10.52 -6.39 -12.30
C GLN A 508 9.95 -7.80 -12.34
N PHE A 509 9.41 -8.18 -13.50
CA PHE A 509 8.95 -9.54 -13.75
C PHE A 509 10.10 -10.39 -14.33
N TYR A 510 10.32 -11.55 -13.71
CA TYR A 510 11.26 -12.58 -14.11
C TYR A 510 10.48 -13.87 -14.36
N PRO A 511 10.31 -14.30 -15.63
CA PRO A 511 9.36 -15.35 -15.99
C PRO A 511 9.70 -16.74 -15.41
N HIS A 512 10.95 -16.96 -15.02
CA HIS A 512 11.44 -18.25 -14.52
C HIS A 512 11.73 -18.26 -13.02
N THR A 513 11.26 -17.24 -12.31
CA THR A 513 11.45 -17.11 -10.86
C THR A 513 10.10 -17.30 -10.17
N VAL A 514 9.96 -18.39 -9.40
CA VAL A 514 8.68 -18.77 -8.76
C VAL A 514 8.08 -17.71 -7.83
N ASN A 515 8.92 -16.86 -7.25
CA ASN A 515 8.55 -15.76 -6.37
C ASN A 515 8.61 -14.39 -7.06
N SER A 516 8.60 -14.35 -8.41
CA SER A 516 8.64 -13.08 -9.15
C SER A 516 7.38 -12.24 -8.94
N GLN A 517 7.58 -10.93 -8.88
CA GLN A 517 6.51 -9.93 -8.90
C GLN A 517 6.49 -9.22 -10.26
N GLY A 518 6.60 -7.88 -10.30
CA GLY A 518 6.64 -7.10 -11.54
C GLY A 518 5.37 -6.32 -11.85
N TYR A 519 4.32 -6.51 -11.05
CA TYR A 519 3.04 -5.80 -11.21
C TYR A 519 2.60 -5.06 -9.94
N VAL A 520 3.52 -4.89 -8.98
CA VAL A 520 3.26 -4.07 -7.80
C VAL A 520 3.00 -2.62 -8.23
N ASP A 521 1.99 -1.98 -7.65
CA ASP A 521 1.63 -0.62 -7.99
C ASP A 521 2.76 0.37 -7.64
N ALA A 522 3.19 1.16 -8.62
CA ALA A 522 4.26 2.13 -8.44
C ALA A 522 3.90 3.20 -7.38
N ARG A 523 2.62 3.54 -7.16
CA ARG A 523 2.25 4.49 -6.10
C ARG A 523 2.36 3.85 -4.72
N LEU A 524 2.13 2.54 -4.58
CA LEU A 524 2.39 1.80 -3.35
C LEU A 524 3.87 1.84 -3.01
N MET A 525 4.76 1.55 -3.96
CA MET A 525 6.21 1.63 -3.75
C MET A 525 6.65 3.04 -3.34
N GLU A 526 6.15 4.07 -4.04
CA GLU A 526 6.43 5.46 -3.69
C GLU A 526 6.01 5.81 -2.25
N ARG A 527 4.86 5.29 -1.78
CA ARG A 527 4.39 5.50 -0.40
C ARG A 527 5.26 4.78 0.61
N MET A 528 5.58 3.50 0.39
CA MET A 528 6.44 2.73 1.31
C MET A 528 7.80 3.42 1.53
N TRP A 529 8.40 3.96 0.47
CA TRP A 529 9.66 4.70 0.59
C TRP A 529 9.50 6.03 1.33
N LYS A 530 8.36 6.71 1.18
CA LYS A 530 8.03 7.93 1.94
C LYS A 530 7.86 7.63 3.42
N ASP A 531 7.11 6.59 3.75
CA ASP A 531 6.84 6.19 5.14
C ASP A 531 8.15 5.85 5.86
N ARG A 532 9.05 5.11 5.20
CA ARG A 532 10.39 4.82 5.72
C ARG A 532 11.21 6.09 5.97
N PHE A 533 11.19 7.05 5.06
CA PHE A 533 11.90 8.33 5.22
C PHE A 533 11.29 9.19 6.33
N GLU A 534 9.96 9.25 6.41
CA GLU A 534 9.24 10.00 7.43
C GLU A 534 9.49 9.45 8.83
N TRP A 535 9.59 8.13 8.98
CA TRP A 535 9.97 7.50 10.25
C TRP A 535 11.37 7.94 10.70
N MET A 536 12.38 7.92 9.82
CA MET A 536 13.72 8.42 10.17
C MET A 536 13.67 9.90 10.59
N ARG A 537 12.85 10.72 9.92
CA ARG A 537 12.65 12.12 10.32
C ARG A 537 11.97 12.25 11.68
N SER A 538 10.98 11.43 12.00
CA SER A 538 10.32 11.46 13.31
C SER A 538 11.28 11.07 14.42
N GLU A 539 12.11 10.04 14.21
CA GLU A 539 13.13 9.63 15.18
C GLU A 539 14.14 10.76 15.46
N LEU A 540 14.58 11.50 14.44
CA LEU A 540 15.44 12.67 14.64
C LEU A 540 14.72 13.79 15.39
N ALA A 541 13.44 14.02 15.10
CA ALA A 541 12.63 15.01 15.80
C ALA A 541 12.45 14.68 17.29
N ASP A 542 12.35 13.38 17.61
CA ASP A 542 12.29 12.85 18.97
C ASP A 542 13.66 12.82 19.67
N GLY A 543 14.71 13.25 18.97
CA GLY A 543 16.04 13.44 19.54
C GLY A 543 16.98 12.23 19.40
N SER A 544 16.61 11.22 18.61
CA SER A 544 17.42 10.01 18.38
C SER A 544 18.87 10.38 18.05
N PRO A 545 19.87 9.90 18.82
CA PRO A 545 21.27 10.22 18.63
C PRO A 545 21.87 9.58 17.37
N GLU A 546 21.11 8.71 16.69
CA GLU A 546 21.56 7.97 15.52
C GLU A 546 21.82 8.88 14.31
N GLU A 547 22.75 8.43 13.47
CA GLU A 547 22.99 9.02 12.16
C GLU A 547 22.28 8.18 11.11
N PHE A 548 21.14 8.68 10.63
CA PHE A 548 20.36 7.95 9.64
C PHE A 548 20.90 8.12 8.22
N ILE A 549 20.95 6.99 7.53
CA ILE A 549 21.13 6.87 6.10
C ILE A 549 19.84 6.33 5.46
N PHE A 550 19.40 6.97 4.39
CA PHE A 550 18.33 6.49 3.53
C PHE A 550 18.96 5.95 2.25
N SER A 551 19.22 4.64 2.21
CA SER A 551 19.75 3.94 1.05
C SER A 551 18.64 3.52 0.08
N MET A 552 18.90 3.67 -1.22
CA MET A 552 18.06 3.20 -2.32
C MET A 552 18.88 2.66 -3.48
N ILE A 553 18.34 1.62 -4.12
CA ILE A 553 18.98 0.86 -5.18
C ILE A 553 18.02 0.80 -6.37
N LEU A 554 18.47 1.24 -7.53
CA LEU A 554 17.68 1.22 -8.76
C LEU A 554 18.34 0.33 -9.81
N HIS A 555 17.56 -0.18 -10.74
CA HIS A 555 18.08 -0.91 -11.90
C HIS A 555 17.60 -0.24 -13.19
N PRO A 556 18.45 0.04 -14.19
CA PRO A 556 18.01 0.77 -15.39
C PRO A 556 16.94 0.03 -16.21
N GLU A 557 16.91 -1.31 -16.19
CA GLU A 557 15.82 -2.13 -16.75
C GLU A 557 14.46 -1.81 -16.11
N THR A 558 14.45 -1.50 -14.82
CA THR A 558 13.24 -1.31 -14.02
C THR A 558 12.91 0.17 -13.90
N SER A 559 13.77 0.93 -13.24
CA SER A 559 13.64 2.38 -13.08
C SER A 559 13.73 3.18 -14.38
N GLY A 560 14.23 2.58 -15.46
CA GLY A 560 14.20 3.18 -16.79
C GLY A 560 12.83 3.10 -17.48
N MET A 561 11.90 2.28 -17.00
CA MET A 561 10.55 2.16 -17.56
C MET A 561 9.77 3.47 -17.43
N ALA A 562 8.93 3.78 -18.42
CA ALA A 562 8.32 5.11 -18.55
C ALA A 562 7.47 5.54 -17.34
N HIS A 563 6.76 4.60 -16.73
CA HIS A 563 5.90 4.86 -15.58
C HIS A 563 6.70 4.86 -14.26
N ILE A 564 7.77 4.06 -14.16
CA ILE A 564 8.64 3.99 -12.98
C ILE A 564 9.58 5.19 -12.90
N ILE A 565 10.19 5.63 -14.00
CA ILE A 565 11.07 6.81 -13.96
C ILE A 565 10.33 8.08 -13.49
N GLY A 566 9.04 8.20 -13.86
CA GLY A 566 8.19 9.27 -13.36
C GLY A 566 7.94 9.18 -11.85
N MET A 567 7.89 7.98 -11.27
CA MET A 567 7.85 7.75 -9.83
C MET A 567 9.17 8.14 -9.16
N ILE A 568 10.30 7.70 -9.71
CA ILE A 568 11.64 8.07 -9.20
C ILE A 568 11.82 9.58 -9.18
N GLU A 569 11.44 10.29 -10.25
CA GLU A 569 11.53 11.75 -10.29
C GLU A 569 10.69 12.40 -9.18
N ARG A 570 9.45 11.94 -8.96
CA ARG A 570 8.59 12.48 -7.89
C ARG A 570 9.19 12.24 -6.51
N PHE A 571 9.72 11.05 -6.27
CA PHE A 571 10.30 10.71 -4.97
C PHE A 571 11.59 11.49 -4.69
N LEU A 572 12.50 11.62 -5.67
CA LEU A 572 13.70 12.44 -5.51
C LEU A 572 13.36 13.93 -5.28
N ARG A 573 12.35 14.47 -5.96
CA ARG A 573 11.86 15.84 -5.71
C ARG A 573 11.25 15.99 -4.33
N TYR A 574 10.54 14.96 -3.85
CA TYR A 574 10.03 14.92 -2.49
C TYR A 574 11.18 15.00 -1.48
N LEU A 575 12.22 14.18 -1.62
CA LEU A 575 13.41 14.27 -0.76
C LEU A 575 14.10 15.64 -0.84
N GLN A 576 14.29 16.19 -2.04
CA GLN A 576 14.88 17.53 -2.23
C GLN A 576 14.06 18.66 -1.61
N SER A 577 12.74 18.47 -1.43
CA SER A 577 11.87 19.50 -0.84
C SER A 577 12.17 19.79 0.63
N PHE A 578 12.90 18.90 1.31
CA PHE A 578 13.30 19.06 2.71
C PHE A 578 14.60 19.88 2.90
N GLY A 579 15.23 20.35 1.82
CA GLY A 579 16.39 21.25 1.90
C GLY A 579 17.51 20.69 2.78
N ASP A 580 17.99 21.50 3.73
CA ASP A 580 19.14 21.14 4.59
C ASP A 580 18.88 19.98 5.57
N GLU A 581 17.63 19.49 5.69
CA GLU A 581 17.33 18.26 6.45
C GLU A 581 17.87 17.01 5.73
N VAL A 582 18.22 17.13 4.44
CA VAL A 582 18.62 16.02 3.59
C VAL A 582 19.94 16.33 2.87
N GLU A 583 20.85 15.36 2.84
CA GLU A 583 22.12 15.48 2.09
C GLU A 583 22.33 14.27 1.18
N PHE A 584 22.39 14.49 -0.13
CA PHE A 584 22.71 13.44 -1.10
C PHE A 584 24.22 13.22 -1.17
N LEU A 585 24.65 11.99 -0.88
CA LEU A 585 26.05 11.60 -0.86
C LEU A 585 26.24 10.30 -1.62
N THR A 586 27.44 10.13 -2.18
CA THR A 586 27.85 8.84 -2.72
C THR A 586 28.19 7.90 -1.56
N TYR A 587 28.12 6.59 -1.81
CA TYR A 587 28.40 5.57 -0.78
C TYR A 587 29.80 5.71 -0.19
N THR A 588 30.84 6.01 -1.00
CA THR A 588 32.20 6.27 -0.48
C THR A 588 32.22 7.43 0.52
N LYS A 589 31.53 8.54 0.25
CA LYS A 589 31.50 9.70 1.16
C LYS A 589 30.83 9.33 2.48
N ILE A 590 29.74 8.58 2.44
CA ILE A 590 29.05 8.09 3.64
C ILE A 590 29.97 7.20 4.48
N ALA A 591 30.67 6.25 3.85
CA ALA A 591 31.61 5.37 4.54
C ALA A 591 32.81 6.14 5.13
N GLU A 592 33.36 7.11 4.41
CA GLU A 592 34.45 7.97 4.91
C GLU A 592 34.01 8.81 6.10
N ASP A 593 32.84 9.44 6.03
CA ASP A 593 32.25 10.21 7.12
C ASP A 593 32.06 9.34 8.36
N PHE A 594 31.51 8.14 8.19
CA PHE A 594 31.31 7.17 9.25
C PHE A 594 32.64 6.81 9.92
N LYS A 595 33.67 6.43 9.14
CA LYS A 595 34.99 6.10 9.68
C LYS A 595 35.64 7.27 10.42
N ARG A 596 35.52 8.50 9.89
CA ARG A 596 36.10 9.68 10.56
C ARG A 596 35.49 9.90 11.94
N LYS A 597 34.16 9.78 12.09
CA LYS A 597 33.45 9.96 13.36
C LYS A 597 33.81 8.90 14.41
N GLN A 598 34.03 7.66 13.98
CA GLN A 598 34.42 6.56 14.86
C GLN A 598 35.88 6.68 15.34
N ASN A 599 36.74 7.39 14.61
CA ASN A 599 38.12 7.66 15.05
C ASN A 599 38.25 8.88 15.98
N THR A 600 37.22 9.74 16.03
CA THR A 600 37.18 10.93 16.88
C THR A 600 36.39 10.74 18.18
N SER A 601 35.74 9.57 18.33
CA SER A 601 34.98 9.14 19.51
C SER A 601 35.79 8.10 20.27
#